data_AF-A0A8S2UT57-F1
#
_entry.id   AF-A0A8S2UT57-F1
#
_cell.length_a   1.000
_cell.length_b   1.000
_cell.length_c   1.000
_cell.angle_alpha   90.00
_cell.angle_beta   90.00
_cell.angle_gamma   90.00
#
_symmetry.space_group_name_H-M   'P 1'
#
loop_
_entity.id
_entity.type
_entity.pdbx_description
1 polymer ?
#
loop_
_entity_poly.entity_id
_entity_poly.type
_entity_poly.pdbx_seq_one_letter_code
_entity_poly.pdbx_strand_id
1 'polypeptide(L)' 'PVGRSTDETLRLLQAFQYTDKHGEVCPAGWRPGSDTIIPNPEEKLKYF' A
#
# COMPACT_ATOMS: atom_id res chain seq x y z
N PRO A 1 1.88 4.73 29.55
CA PRO A 1 0.90 4.84 28.43
C PRO A 1 1.67 4.97 27.12
N VAL A 2 1.21 4.35 26.02
CA VAL A 2 1.88 4.38 24.71
C VAL A 2 1.03 5.19 23.73
N GLY A 3 1.65 6.16 23.05
CA GLY A 3 0.99 7.01 22.06
C GLY A 3 0.85 6.33 20.69
N ARG A 4 -0.14 6.76 19.89
CA ARG A 4 -0.32 6.36 18.49
C ARG A 4 0.43 7.32 17.56
N SER A 5 0.79 6.85 16.36
CA SER A 5 1.36 7.68 15.30
C SER A 5 0.26 8.15 14.33
N THR A 6 0.14 9.46 14.14
CA THR A 6 -0.77 10.06 13.15
C THR A 6 -0.29 9.82 11.73
N ASP A 7 1.03 9.83 11.50
CA ASP A 7 1.62 9.57 10.19
C ASP A 7 1.29 8.16 9.68
N GLU A 8 1.34 7.16 10.57
CA GLU A 8 0.98 5.79 10.20
C GLU A 8 -0.52 5.64 9.92
N THR A 9 -1.35 6.39 10.64
CA THR A 9 -2.80 6.41 10.39
C THR A 9 -3.10 6.99 9.01
N LEU A 10 -2.44 8.08 8.63
CA LEU A 10 -2.56 8.68 7.30
C LEU A 10 -2.04 7.74 6.21
N ARG A 11 -0.89 7.09 6.43
CA ARG A 11 -0.31 6.12 5.49
C ARG A 11 -1.27 4.97 5.20
N LEU A 12 -1.87 4.41 6.25
CA LEU A 12 -2.86 3.33 6.11
C LEU A 12 -4.10 3.80 5.35
N LEU A 13 -4.63 4.97 5.67
CA LEU A 13 -5.79 5.53 4.96
C LEU A 13 -5.51 5.70 3.45
N GLN A 14 -4.35 6.26 3.10
CA GLN A 14 -3.94 6.42 1.71
C GLN A 14 -3.73 5.09 1.00
N ALA A 15 -3.16 4.09 1.70
CA ALA A 15 -2.99 2.76 1.15
C ALA A 15 -4.35 2.14 0.80
N PHE A 16 -5.31 2.16 1.73
CA PHE A 16 -6.67 1.65 1.47
C PHE A 16 -7.36 2.35 0.29
N GLN A 17 -7.28 3.69 0.23
CA GLN A 17 -7.83 4.43 -0.90
C GLN A 17 -7.16 4.05 -2.24
N TYR A 18 -5.86 3.76 -2.23
CA TYR A 18 -5.15 3.35 -3.43
C TYR A 18 -5.57 1.96 -3.91
N THR A 19 -5.61 0.95 -3.02
CA THR A 19 -6.07 -0.40 -3.39
C THR A 19 -7.50 -0.38 -3.92
N ASP A 20 -8.42 0.34 -3.26
CA ASP A 20 -9.82 0.40 -3.70
C ASP A 20 -9.97 1.03 -5.10
N LYS A 21 -9.10 2.00 -5.44
CA LYS A 21 -9.16 2.70 -6.73
C LYS A 21 -8.48 1.94 -7.87
N HIS A 22 -7.36 1.26 -7.61
CA HIS A 22 -6.54 0.65 -8.67
C HIS A 22 -6.64 -0.88 -8.73
N GLY A 23 -7.14 -1.53 -7.67
CA GLY A 23 -7.16 -2.99 -7.56
C GLY A 23 -5.77 -3.62 -7.36
N GLU A 24 -4.76 -2.80 -7.09
CA GLU A 24 -3.39 -3.21 -6.78
C GLU A 24 -3.19 -3.27 -5.26
N VAL A 25 -2.22 -4.07 -4.81
CA VAL A 25 -1.92 -4.19 -3.37
C VAL A 25 -0.66 -3.41 -2.98
N CYS A 26 -0.71 -2.80 -1.81
CA CYS A 26 0.37 -1.97 -1.27
C CYS A 26 1.37 -2.84 -0.47
N PRO A 27 2.67 -2.87 -0.84
CA PRO A 27 3.69 -3.60 -0.09
C PRO A 27 3.98 -2.98 1.29
N ALA A 28 4.81 -3.66 2.08
CA ALA A 28 5.18 -3.19 3.42
C ALA A 28 5.85 -1.80 3.36
N GLY A 29 5.34 -0.87 4.18
CA GLY A 29 5.86 0.50 4.22
C GLY A 29 5.47 1.38 3.03
N TRP A 30 4.55 0.93 2.16
CA TRP A 30 4.09 1.70 1.01
C TRP A 30 3.66 3.13 1.38
N ARG A 31 4.01 4.06 0.51
CA ARG A 31 3.63 5.49 0.55
C ARG A 31 3.17 5.92 -0.85
N PRO A 32 2.42 7.04 -0.97
CA PRO A 32 2.04 7.57 -2.27
C PRO A 32 3.25 7.75 -3.20
N GLY A 33 3.18 7.17 -4.40
CA GLY A 33 4.27 7.17 -5.38
C GLY A 33 5.27 6.01 -5.28
N SER A 34 5.14 5.13 -4.28
CA SER A 34 5.90 3.87 -4.22
C SER A 34 5.29 2.80 -5.13
N ASP A 35 6.14 1.85 -5.55
CA ASP A 35 5.74 0.70 -6.34
C ASP A 35 4.70 -0.16 -5.61
N THR A 36 3.84 -0.80 -6.39
CA THR A 36 2.72 -1.62 -5.95
C THR A 36 2.77 -3.00 -6.62
N ILE A 37 1.99 -3.94 -6.10
CA ILE A 37 1.93 -5.29 -6.62
C ILE A 37 0.57 -5.51 -7.29
N ILE A 38 0.59 -5.94 -8.55
CA ILE A 38 -0.60 -6.41 -9.24
C ILE A 38 -0.94 -7.81 -8.69
N PRO A 39 -2.14 -8.05 -8.13
CA PRO A 39 -2.50 -9.32 -7.49
C PRO A 39 -2.85 -10.41 -8.50
N ASN A 40 -1.98 -10.62 -9.48
CA ASN A 40 -2.04 -11.68 -10.49
C ASN A 40 -0.76 -12.54 -10.40
N PRO A 41 -0.83 -13.88 -10.41
CA PRO A 41 0.33 -14.76 -10.33
C PRO A 41 1.45 -14.47 -11.32
N GLU A 42 1.12 -14.05 -12.54
CA GLU A 42 2.10 -13.72 -13.58
C GLU A 42 2.58 -12.28 -13.45
N GLU A 43 1.67 -11.32 -13.23
CA GLU A 43 2.03 -9.90 -13.23
C GLU A 43 2.71 -9.43 -11.96
N LYS A 44 2.53 -10.13 -10.84
CA LYS A 44 3.27 -9.82 -9.60
C LYS A 44 4.78 -9.88 -9.78
N LEU A 45 5.26 -10.66 -10.76
CA LEU A 45 6.68 -10.77 -11.12
C LEU A 45 7.26 -9.46 -11.70
N LYS A 46 6.42 -8.46 -12.01
CA LYS A 46 6.91 -7.12 -12.37
C LYS A 46 7.44 -6.34 -11.16
N TYR A 47 6.95 -6.68 -9.96
CA TYR A 47 7.37 -6.06 -8.71
C TYR A 47 8.46 -6.87 -7.99
N PHE A 48 8.38 -8.20 -8.03
CA PHE A 48 9.36 -9.11 -7.43
C PHE A 48 10.55 -9.34 -8.35
#